data_AF-A0AAW8UAY1-F1
#
_entry.id   AF-A0AAW8UAY1-F1
#
_cell.length_a   1.000
_cell.length_b   1.000
_cell.length_c   1.000
_cell.angle_alpha   90.00
_cell.angle_beta   90.00
_cell.angle_gamma   90.00
#
_symmetry.space_group_name_H-M   'P 1'
#
loop_
_entity.id
_entity.type
_entity.pdbx_description
1 polymer ?
#
loop_
_entity_poly.entity_id
_entity_poly.type
_entity_poly.pdbx_seq_one_letter_code
_entity_poly.pdbx_strand_id
1 'polypeptide(L)'
;MKLSNFRFYQPKGKKFKTGFEVYDNPFLKDLREIIRKNMGVFEFANQFFYLHTDNNQDANDAKASLEVDRDILEQEFNDDPKLPPFSVKLVDQLINLLLKLYKLSYREYRKIRDLYIELIVLYWKTTPGNRAKVYQEPEIFYRRKKMFDKKKFSNSKCDVVHIDNKRNTFEMYECKTTMQAFLSDLSTDSRIEPEKEKKKTILRSKRKQNYMSAFFSLINNKVDNIVNSEIAYATLAPQCDLFIKGQNRNSIGCIKILTRENLSQAFLNL
;
A
#
# COMPACT_ATOMS: atom_id res chain seq x y z
N MET A 1 13.70 18.58 -16.78
CA MET A 1 12.60 19.13 -15.94
C MET A 1 13.08 19.22 -14.50
N LYS A 2 12.81 20.30 -13.74
CA LYS A 2 13.26 20.38 -12.34
C LYS A 2 12.23 19.79 -11.36
N LEU A 3 12.69 18.99 -10.40
CA LEU A 3 11.85 18.39 -9.35
C LEU A 3 11.10 19.46 -8.52
N SER A 4 11.75 20.58 -8.24
CA SER A 4 11.17 21.70 -7.49
C SER A 4 9.98 22.40 -8.17
N ASN A 5 9.69 22.08 -9.44
CA ASN A 5 8.54 22.61 -10.18
C ASN A 5 7.29 21.73 -10.10
N PHE A 6 7.38 20.55 -9.48
CA PHE A 6 6.19 19.74 -9.22
C PHE A 6 5.34 20.39 -8.13
N ARG A 7 4.03 20.29 -8.28
CA ARG A 7 3.02 20.76 -7.33
C ARG A 7 2.02 19.63 -7.12
N PHE A 8 1.60 19.47 -5.87
CA PHE A 8 0.74 18.38 -5.43
C PHE A 8 -0.46 18.98 -4.70
N TYR A 9 -1.65 18.66 -5.16
CA TYR A 9 -2.91 19.19 -4.62
C TYR A 9 -3.81 18.04 -4.19
N GLN A 10 -4.56 18.23 -3.11
CA GLN A 10 -5.67 17.33 -2.78
C GLN A 10 -6.92 17.70 -3.59
N PRO A 11 -7.85 16.74 -3.80
CA PRO A 11 -9.14 17.03 -4.44
C PRO A 11 -9.88 18.18 -3.72
N LYS A 12 -10.59 19.01 -4.52
CA LYS A 12 -11.24 20.27 -4.11
C LYS A 12 -12.02 20.14 -2.79
N GLY A 13 -11.78 21.08 -1.86
CA GLY A 13 -12.50 21.20 -0.58
C GLY A 13 -11.70 20.79 0.67
N LYS A 14 -10.58 20.06 0.51
CA LYS A 14 -9.69 19.71 1.63
C LYS A 14 -8.49 20.66 1.66
N LYS A 15 -8.31 21.42 2.76
CA LYS A 15 -7.09 22.21 3.00
C LYS A 15 -5.89 21.25 3.07
N PHE A 16 -4.76 21.65 2.50
CA PHE A 16 -3.51 20.88 2.61
C PHE A 16 -3.19 20.64 4.09
N LYS A 17 -3.37 19.40 4.53
CA LYS A 17 -2.80 18.92 5.77
C LYS A 17 -2.17 17.56 5.46
N THR A 18 -0.91 17.43 5.81
CA THR A 18 -0.14 16.19 5.72
C THR A 18 -0.90 15.03 6.40
N GLY A 19 -1.35 14.03 5.63
CA GLY A 19 -1.62 12.66 6.13
C GLY A 19 -2.97 12.31 6.81
N PHE A 20 -4.03 13.12 6.67
CA PHE A 20 -5.20 13.01 7.56
C PHE A 20 -5.94 11.65 7.51
N GLU A 21 -6.27 11.06 6.35
CA GLU A 21 -7.22 9.91 6.39
C GLU A 21 -6.66 8.64 7.04
N VAL A 22 -5.39 8.35 6.83
CA VAL A 22 -4.74 7.19 7.44
C VAL A 22 -4.39 7.46 8.92
N TYR A 23 -3.89 8.67 9.25
CA TYR A 23 -3.48 9.00 10.63
C TYR A 23 -4.62 9.42 11.56
N ASP A 24 -5.74 9.91 11.02
CA ASP A 24 -6.91 10.32 11.80
C ASP A 24 -7.89 9.17 12.03
N ASN A 25 -7.76 8.07 11.30
CA ASN A 25 -8.61 6.92 11.51
C ASN A 25 -8.35 6.35 12.93
N PRO A 26 -9.35 6.37 13.84
CA PRO A 26 -9.12 5.98 15.23
C PRO A 26 -8.65 4.53 15.37
N PHE A 27 -9.17 3.63 14.54
CA PHE A 27 -8.77 2.23 14.53
C PHE A 27 -7.29 2.09 14.14
N LEU A 28 -6.87 2.75 13.06
CA LEU A 28 -5.48 2.69 12.59
C LEU A 28 -4.50 3.36 13.57
N LYS A 29 -4.95 4.37 14.30
CA LYS A 29 -4.19 4.98 15.38
C LYS A 29 -3.96 3.99 16.52
N ASP A 30 -5.02 3.34 17.02
CA ASP A 30 -4.91 2.32 18.06
C ASP A 30 -4.04 1.13 17.60
N LEU A 31 -4.24 0.70 16.36
CA LEU A 31 -3.46 -0.36 15.72
C LEU A 31 -1.96 -0.01 15.72
N ARG A 32 -1.61 1.23 15.29
CA ARG A 32 -0.23 1.72 15.29
C ARG A 32 0.42 1.61 16.67
N GLU A 33 -0.28 2.01 17.72
CA GLU A 33 0.26 2.01 19.08
C GLU A 33 0.57 0.60 19.59
N ILE A 34 -0.05 -0.43 19.01
CA ILE A 34 0.21 -1.84 19.32
C ILE A 34 1.35 -2.39 18.45
N ILE A 35 1.23 -2.27 17.12
CA ILE A 35 2.15 -2.94 16.17
C ILE A 35 3.59 -2.41 16.24
N ARG A 36 3.81 -1.16 16.66
CA ARG A 36 5.17 -0.58 16.80
C ARG A 36 5.98 -1.18 17.95
N LYS A 37 5.36 -1.93 18.86
CA LYS A 37 6.01 -2.42 20.09
C LYS A 37 6.82 -3.70 19.88
N ASN A 38 6.54 -4.48 18.85
CA ASN A 38 7.15 -5.79 18.62
C ASN A 38 7.01 -6.22 17.16
N MET A 39 8.08 -6.77 16.58
CA MET A 39 8.10 -7.20 15.17
C MET A 39 7.09 -8.32 14.89
N GLY A 40 6.94 -9.30 15.78
CA GLY A 40 5.96 -10.38 15.61
C GLY A 40 4.52 -9.87 15.60
N VAL A 41 4.22 -8.86 16.41
CA VAL A 41 2.91 -8.18 16.41
C VAL A 41 2.69 -7.40 15.12
N PHE A 42 3.73 -6.80 14.56
CA PHE A 42 3.69 -6.13 13.27
C PHE A 42 3.43 -7.11 12.13
N GLU A 43 4.15 -8.23 12.09
CA GLU A 43 3.96 -9.28 11.08
C GLU A 43 2.59 -9.95 11.20
N PHE A 44 2.09 -10.15 12.41
CA PHE A 44 0.73 -10.65 12.64
C PHE A 44 -0.32 -9.72 12.00
N ALA A 45 -0.16 -8.41 12.16
CA ALA A 45 -1.04 -7.44 11.51
C ALA A 45 -0.93 -7.49 9.97
N ASN A 46 0.29 -7.60 9.42
CA ASN A 46 0.50 -7.74 7.98
C ASN A 46 -0.20 -8.99 7.43
N GLN A 47 -0.05 -10.12 8.13
CA GLN A 47 -0.70 -11.38 7.78
C GLN A 47 -2.21 -11.28 7.89
N PHE A 48 -2.74 -10.67 8.95
CA PHE A 48 -4.17 -10.45 9.11
C PHE A 48 -4.78 -9.72 7.91
N PHE A 49 -4.25 -8.55 7.57
CA PHE A 49 -4.78 -7.74 6.48
C PHE A 49 -4.52 -8.34 5.08
N TYR A 50 -3.61 -9.30 5.00
CA TYR A 50 -3.41 -10.11 3.80
C TYR A 50 -4.49 -11.19 3.65
N LEU A 51 -4.61 -12.08 4.64
CA LEU A 51 -5.44 -13.30 4.58
C LEU A 51 -6.93 -13.01 4.76
N HIS A 52 -7.29 -12.13 5.70
CA HIS A 52 -8.69 -11.86 6.05
C HIS A 52 -9.26 -10.80 5.11
N THR A 53 -9.65 -11.21 3.90
CA THR A 53 -9.96 -10.26 2.82
C THR A 53 -11.33 -9.56 2.95
N ASP A 54 -12.23 -10.14 3.74
CA ASP A 54 -13.56 -9.65 4.10
C ASP A 54 -13.85 -9.93 5.58
N ASN A 55 -15.06 -9.58 6.03
CA ASN A 55 -15.50 -9.72 7.42
C ASN A 55 -16.87 -10.41 7.55
N ASN A 56 -17.16 -11.35 6.64
CA ASN A 56 -18.45 -12.05 6.63
C ASN A 56 -18.57 -13.14 7.70
N GLN A 57 -17.44 -13.54 8.30
CA GLN A 57 -17.35 -14.56 9.34
C GLN A 57 -17.86 -14.03 10.69
N ASP A 58 -18.47 -14.92 11.50
CA ASP A 58 -18.85 -14.58 12.88
C ASP A 58 -17.62 -14.22 13.72
N ALA A 59 -17.80 -13.34 14.72
CA ALA A 59 -16.72 -12.85 15.55
C ALA A 59 -16.03 -13.96 16.38
N ASN A 60 -16.74 -15.02 16.79
CA ASN A 60 -16.15 -16.13 17.53
C ASN A 60 -15.29 -17.01 16.63
N ASP A 61 -15.80 -17.32 15.43
CA ASP A 61 -15.05 -18.11 14.44
C ASP A 61 -13.82 -17.34 13.96
N ALA A 62 -13.96 -16.02 13.77
CA ALA A 62 -12.84 -15.13 13.45
C ALA A 62 -11.80 -15.16 14.56
N LYS A 63 -12.21 -15.10 15.83
CA LYS A 63 -11.29 -15.20 16.98
C LYS A 63 -10.53 -16.52 16.96
N ALA A 64 -11.21 -17.64 16.80
CA ALA A 64 -10.55 -18.95 16.73
C ALA A 64 -9.54 -19.02 15.57
N SER A 65 -9.89 -18.45 14.42
CA SER A 65 -8.99 -18.38 13.26
C SER A 65 -7.74 -17.54 13.55
N LEU A 66 -7.90 -16.41 14.24
CA LEU A 66 -6.78 -15.55 14.64
C LEU A 66 -5.88 -16.18 15.70
N GLU A 67 -6.44 -17.01 16.59
CA GLU A 67 -5.65 -17.78 17.57
C GLU A 67 -4.79 -18.83 16.85
N VAL A 68 -5.31 -19.51 15.83
CA VAL A 68 -4.53 -20.42 14.98
C VAL A 68 -3.43 -19.67 14.23
N ASP A 69 -3.76 -18.52 13.61
CA ASP A 69 -2.77 -17.68 12.93
C ASP A 69 -1.64 -17.24 13.88
N ARG A 70 -1.98 -16.95 15.14
CA ARG A 70 -1.01 -16.54 16.18
C ARG A 70 -0.05 -17.69 16.48
N ASP A 71 -0.58 -18.88 16.71
CA ASP A 71 0.21 -20.05 17.11
C ASP A 71 1.19 -20.44 15.99
N ILE A 72 0.77 -20.35 14.73
CA ILE A 72 1.65 -20.55 13.56
C ILE A 72 2.78 -19.52 13.56
N LEU A 73 2.46 -18.23 13.69
CA LEU A 73 3.45 -17.16 13.63
C LEU A 73 4.40 -17.18 14.85
N GLU A 74 3.89 -17.54 16.02
CA GLU A 74 4.71 -17.74 17.23
C GLU A 74 5.75 -18.83 16.99
N GLN A 75 5.36 -19.95 16.39
CA GLN A 75 6.27 -21.02 16.04
C GLN A 75 7.33 -20.56 15.03
N GLU A 76 6.93 -19.85 13.97
CA GLU A 76 7.87 -19.28 12.98
C GLU A 76 8.91 -18.36 13.64
N PHE A 77 8.49 -17.53 14.59
CA PHE A 77 9.39 -16.64 15.32
C PHE A 77 10.31 -17.38 16.30
N ASN A 78 9.84 -18.46 16.91
CA ASN A 78 10.65 -19.27 17.82
C ASN A 78 11.68 -20.13 17.08
N ASP A 79 11.39 -20.53 15.84
CA ASP A 79 12.26 -21.37 15.01
C ASP A 79 13.41 -20.58 14.34
N ASP A 80 13.28 -19.25 14.17
CA ASP A 80 14.37 -18.39 13.64
C ASP A 80 15.08 -17.61 14.76
N PRO A 81 16.31 -18.00 15.15
CA PRO A 81 17.06 -17.33 16.22
C PRO A 81 17.47 -15.88 15.90
N LYS A 82 17.29 -15.41 14.65
CA LYS A 82 17.55 -14.02 14.25
C LYS A 82 16.39 -13.09 14.54
N LEU A 83 15.19 -13.62 14.77
CA LEU A 83 14.01 -12.82 15.06
C LEU A 83 13.96 -12.44 16.54
N PRO A 84 13.40 -11.26 16.86
CA PRO A 84 13.20 -10.88 18.26
C PRO A 84 12.12 -11.76 18.92
N PRO A 85 12.10 -11.85 20.26
CA PRO A 85 11.09 -12.63 20.96
C PRO A 85 9.66 -12.25 20.56
N PHE A 86 8.85 -13.26 20.27
CA PHE A 86 7.43 -13.09 20.01
C PHE A 86 6.69 -12.71 21.29
N SER A 87 5.77 -11.75 21.21
CA SER A 87 5.04 -11.25 22.38
C SER A 87 3.57 -11.63 22.34
N VAL A 88 3.23 -12.84 22.79
CA VAL A 88 1.85 -13.37 22.88
C VAL A 88 0.88 -12.36 23.50
N LYS A 89 1.26 -11.75 24.62
CA LYS A 89 0.44 -10.73 25.30
C LYS A 89 0.04 -9.55 24.40
N LEU A 90 0.97 -9.08 23.57
CA LEU A 90 0.70 -7.96 22.65
C LEU A 90 -0.12 -8.42 21.45
N VAL A 91 0.06 -9.66 21.01
CA VAL A 91 -0.76 -10.26 19.94
C VAL A 91 -2.19 -10.48 20.41
N ASP A 92 -2.41 -10.95 21.65
CA ASP A 92 -3.76 -11.04 22.21
C ASP A 92 -4.44 -9.66 22.30
N GLN A 93 -3.69 -8.61 22.65
CA GLN A 93 -4.19 -7.23 22.58
C GLN A 93 -4.56 -6.83 21.15
N LEU A 94 -3.73 -7.19 20.18
CA LEU A 94 -3.99 -6.95 18.77
C LEU A 94 -5.21 -7.72 18.27
N ILE A 95 -5.37 -9.01 18.58
CA ILE A 95 -6.54 -9.82 18.23
C ILE A 95 -7.82 -9.14 18.73
N ASN A 96 -7.85 -8.72 19.99
CA ASN A 96 -9.00 -8.01 20.56
C ASN A 96 -9.32 -6.70 19.82
N LEU A 97 -8.31 -6.00 19.31
CA LEU A 97 -8.51 -4.84 18.45
C LEU A 97 -9.06 -5.25 17.08
N LEU A 98 -8.45 -6.23 16.41
CA LEU A 98 -8.83 -6.71 15.07
C LEU A 98 -10.26 -7.25 15.04
N LEU A 99 -10.73 -7.91 16.10
CA LEU A 99 -12.10 -8.40 16.22
C LEU A 99 -13.16 -7.29 16.14
N LYS A 100 -12.80 -6.03 16.41
CA LYS A 100 -13.71 -4.89 16.20
C LYS A 100 -14.07 -4.71 14.72
N LEU A 101 -13.18 -5.13 13.80
CA LEU A 101 -13.40 -5.02 12.36
C LEU A 101 -14.52 -5.95 11.86
N TYR A 102 -14.73 -7.10 12.51
CA TYR A 102 -15.79 -8.05 12.18
C TYR A 102 -17.19 -7.55 12.52
N LYS A 103 -17.29 -6.44 13.26
CA LYS A 103 -18.57 -5.78 13.57
C LYS A 103 -18.91 -4.65 12.61
N LEU A 104 -18.01 -4.29 11.70
CA LEU A 104 -18.20 -3.20 10.75
C LEU A 104 -18.99 -3.66 9.52
N SER A 105 -19.51 -2.71 8.75
CA SER A 105 -19.97 -3.03 7.41
C SER A 105 -18.80 -3.47 6.52
N TYR A 106 -19.06 -4.32 5.53
CA TYR A 106 -18.06 -4.76 4.54
C TYR A 106 -17.31 -3.57 3.90
N ARG A 107 -18.03 -2.47 3.63
CA ARG A 107 -17.44 -1.26 3.04
C ARG A 107 -16.43 -0.60 3.98
N GLU A 108 -16.75 -0.49 5.27
CA GLU A 108 -15.85 0.10 6.27
C GLU A 108 -14.64 -0.79 6.53
N TYR A 109 -14.85 -2.11 6.61
CA TYR A 109 -13.78 -3.10 6.71
C TYR A 109 -12.78 -2.96 5.56
N ARG A 110 -13.28 -2.99 4.32
CA ARG A 110 -12.48 -2.82 3.11
C ARG A 110 -11.71 -1.52 3.10
N LYS A 111 -12.33 -0.42 3.56
CA LYS A 111 -11.68 0.88 3.65
C LYS A 111 -10.52 0.85 4.65
N ILE A 112 -10.69 0.28 5.85
CA ILE A 112 -9.61 0.18 6.84
C ILE A 112 -8.47 -0.69 6.29
N ARG A 113 -8.81 -1.80 5.64
CA ARG A 113 -7.84 -2.69 5.00
C ARG A 113 -7.01 -1.98 3.92
N ASP A 114 -7.65 -1.21 3.05
CA ASP A 114 -6.95 -0.45 2.01
C ASP A 114 -6.08 0.68 2.62
N LEU A 115 -6.56 1.36 3.66
CA LEU A 115 -5.78 2.38 4.38
C LEU A 115 -4.61 1.81 5.19
N TYR A 116 -4.69 0.56 5.65
CA TYR A 116 -3.62 -0.08 6.42
C TYR A 116 -2.35 -0.25 5.59
N ILE A 117 -2.44 -0.71 4.34
CA ILE A 117 -1.24 -0.83 3.50
C ILE A 117 -0.63 0.54 3.18
N GLU A 118 -1.45 1.57 2.97
CA GLU A 118 -0.96 2.95 2.85
C GLU A 118 -0.23 3.37 4.11
N LEU A 119 -0.74 3.04 5.29
CA LEU A 119 -0.08 3.31 6.57
C LEU A 119 1.31 2.69 6.65
N ILE A 120 1.45 1.43 6.25
CA ILE A 120 2.74 0.73 6.26
C ILE A 120 3.73 1.38 5.30
N VAL A 121 3.30 1.70 4.08
CA VAL A 121 4.13 2.42 3.11
C VAL A 121 4.56 3.78 3.64
N LEU A 122 3.67 4.48 4.34
CA LEU A 122 4.02 5.74 4.98
C LEU A 122 5.12 5.55 6.02
N TYR A 123 5.03 4.59 6.95
CA TYR A 123 6.13 4.35 7.90
C TYR A 123 7.43 4.00 7.22
N TRP A 124 7.37 3.18 6.18
CA TRP A 124 8.57 2.76 5.49
C TRP A 124 9.31 3.92 4.81
N LYS A 125 8.56 4.84 4.19
CA LYS A 125 9.13 5.86 3.29
C LYS A 125 9.09 7.28 3.83
N THR A 126 8.39 7.52 4.94
CA THR A 126 8.47 8.82 5.62
C THR A 126 9.81 8.96 6.32
N THR A 127 10.71 9.77 5.76
CA THR A 127 11.74 10.42 6.58
C THR A 127 11.21 11.80 6.99
N PRO A 128 10.81 12.02 8.24
CA PRO A 128 10.32 13.32 8.67
C PRO A 128 11.39 14.41 8.50
N GLY A 129 10.99 15.58 7.97
CA GLY A 129 11.85 16.76 7.86
C GLY A 129 11.23 17.87 7.00
N ASN A 130 11.69 19.11 7.17
CA ASN A 130 11.11 20.30 6.51
C ASN A 130 11.16 20.30 4.97
N ARG A 131 11.97 19.41 4.36
CA ARG A 131 12.23 19.38 2.91
C ARG A 131 11.72 18.11 2.22
N ALA A 132 11.32 17.11 2.99
CA ALA A 132 10.66 15.89 2.55
C ALA A 132 9.15 16.02 2.79
N LYS A 133 8.34 15.70 1.79
CA LYS A 133 6.88 15.78 1.90
C LYS A 133 6.25 14.52 1.35
N VAL A 134 5.22 14.05 2.05
CA VAL A 134 4.41 12.90 1.62
C VAL A 134 2.97 13.34 1.39
N TYR A 135 2.39 12.79 0.32
CA TYR A 135 1.08 13.13 -0.19
C TYR A 135 0.27 11.85 -0.39
N GLN A 136 -0.97 11.85 0.11
CA GLN A 136 -1.96 10.80 -0.16
C GLN A 136 -2.86 11.22 -1.31
N GLU A 137 -3.00 10.34 -2.30
CA GLU A 137 -3.81 10.54 -3.52
C GLU A 137 -3.72 11.96 -4.12
N PRO A 138 -2.52 12.53 -4.36
CA PRO A 138 -2.42 13.88 -4.89
C PRO A 138 -2.82 13.94 -6.37
N GLU A 139 -3.41 15.06 -6.76
CA GLU A 139 -3.32 15.55 -8.13
C GLU A 139 -1.95 16.19 -8.34
N ILE A 140 -1.24 15.72 -9.38
CA ILE A 140 0.13 16.14 -9.65
C ILE A 140 0.14 17.11 -10.83
N PHE A 141 0.83 18.23 -10.66
CA PHE A 141 1.02 19.27 -11.65
C PHE A 141 2.50 19.52 -11.85
N TYR A 142 2.89 19.87 -13.07
CA TYR A 142 4.20 20.47 -13.34
C TYR A 142 3.97 21.95 -13.67
N ARG A 143 4.56 22.83 -12.86
CA ARG A 143 4.23 24.26 -12.84
C ARG A 143 2.70 24.43 -12.65
N ARG A 144 2.00 24.96 -13.67
CA ARG A 144 0.55 25.21 -13.65
C ARG A 144 -0.26 24.20 -14.48
N LYS A 145 0.37 23.17 -15.05
CA LYS A 145 -0.29 22.20 -15.93
C LYS A 145 -0.45 20.86 -15.22
N LYS A 146 -1.66 20.30 -15.25
CA LYS A 146 -1.95 18.96 -14.72
C LYS A 146 -1.11 17.93 -15.48
N MET A 147 -0.48 17.02 -14.76
CA MET A 147 0.32 15.97 -15.38
C MET A 147 -0.56 15.05 -16.22
N PHE A 148 -0.08 14.74 -17.42
CA PHE A 148 -0.76 13.86 -18.38
C PHE A 148 -2.18 14.29 -18.73
N ASP A 149 -2.45 15.60 -18.72
CA ASP A 149 -3.72 16.14 -19.19
C ASP A 149 -4.08 15.60 -20.59
N LYS A 150 -5.37 15.43 -20.84
CA LYS A 150 -5.95 14.83 -22.07
C LYS A 150 -5.63 13.34 -22.31
N LYS A 151 -4.82 12.67 -21.47
CA LYS A 151 -4.65 11.20 -21.55
C LYS A 151 -5.84 10.48 -20.91
N LYS A 152 -6.14 9.26 -21.37
CA LYS A 152 -7.23 8.41 -20.82
C LYS A 152 -7.08 8.09 -19.32
N PHE A 153 -5.88 8.25 -18.78
CA PHE A 153 -5.52 8.02 -17.38
C PHE A 153 -5.21 9.33 -16.62
N SER A 154 -5.54 10.50 -17.18
CA SER A 154 -5.26 11.82 -16.56
C SER A 154 -5.94 12.01 -15.20
N ASN A 155 -7.01 11.28 -14.93
CA ASN A 155 -7.74 11.30 -13.67
C ASN A 155 -7.32 10.18 -12.71
N SER A 156 -6.36 9.33 -13.10
CA SER A 156 -5.71 8.43 -12.17
C SER A 156 -4.86 9.22 -11.18
N LYS A 157 -4.79 8.72 -9.96
CA LYS A 157 -3.93 9.23 -8.88
C LYS A 157 -3.06 8.07 -8.40
N CYS A 158 -2.06 8.34 -7.58
CA CYS A 158 -1.31 7.29 -6.89
C CYS A 158 -1.53 7.43 -5.39
N ASP A 159 -1.61 6.31 -4.69
CA ASP A 159 -2.03 6.27 -3.28
C ASP A 159 -1.05 7.06 -2.40
N VAL A 160 0.26 6.85 -2.54
CA VAL A 160 1.29 7.58 -1.79
C VAL A 160 2.34 8.16 -2.74
N VAL A 161 2.68 9.45 -2.55
CA VAL A 161 3.78 10.11 -3.26
C VAL A 161 4.67 10.83 -2.26
N HIS A 162 5.97 10.57 -2.33
CA HIS A 162 7.00 11.20 -1.51
C HIS A 162 7.97 11.99 -2.39
N ILE A 163 8.35 13.18 -1.93
CA ILE A 163 9.30 14.06 -2.60
C ILE A 163 10.25 14.68 -1.57
N ASP A 164 11.56 14.61 -1.85
CA ASP A 164 12.59 15.36 -1.13
C ASP A 164 13.36 16.24 -2.13
N ASN A 165 13.13 17.55 -2.06
CA ASN A 165 13.79 18.51 -2.95
C ASN A 165 15.26 18.74 -2.60
N LYS A 166 15.70 18.45 -1.36
CA LYS A 166 17.11 18.57 -0.96
C LYS A 166 17.92 17.40 -1.50
N ARG A 167 17.37 16.19 -1.37
CA ARG A 167 18.00 14.95 -1.83
C ARG A 167 17.66 14.60 -3.28
N ASN A 168 16.92 15.46 -3.99
CA ASN A 168 16.39 15.20 -5.33
C ASN A 168 15.78 13.78 -5.45
N THR A 169 14.90 13.45 -4.52
CA THR A 169 14.23 12.14 -4.44
C THR A 169 12.77 12.27 -4.84
N PHE A 170 12.29 11.37 -5.68
CA PHE A 170 10.87 11.25 -6.05
C PHE A 170 10.42 9.80 -5.94
N GLU A 171 9.40 9.56 -5.15
CA GLU A 171 8.89 8.21 -4.93
C GLU A 171 7.37 8.17 -5.03
N MET A 172 6.84 7.09 -5.60
CA MET A 172 5.42 6.91 -5.89
C MET A 172 5.02 5.45 -5.70
N TYR A 173 4.06 5.22 -4.80
CA TYR A 173 3.64 3.88 -4.38
C TYR A 173 2.14 3.70 -4.54
N GLU A 174 1.78 2.75 -5.40
CA GLU A 174 0.40 2.32 -5.56
C GLU A 174 0.16 1.08 -4.70
N CYS A 175 -0.66 1.20 -3.68
CA CYS A 175 -0.97 0.14 -2.73
C CYS A 175 -2.05 -0.80 -3.30
N LYS A 176 -1.82 -2.10 -3.16
CA LYS A 176 -2.71 -3.15 -3.69
C LYS A 176 -2.92 -4.22 -2.64
N THR A 177 -4.12 -4.24 -2.05
CA THR A 177 -4.59 -5.29 -1.15
C THR A 177 -4.95 -6.59 -1.90
N THR A 178 -5.12 -6.52 -3.22
CA THR A 178 -5.47 -7.66 -4.09
C THR A 178 -4.57 -7.73 -5.33
N MET A 179 -3.26 -7.94 -5.13
CA MET A 179 -2.28 -7.93 -6.23
C MET A 179 -2.55 -8.97 -7.31
N GLN A 180 -2.91 -10.21 -6.94
CA GLN A 180 -3.22 -11.25 -7.92
C GLN A 180 -4.41 -10.88 -8.82
N ALA A 181 -5.49 -10.35 -8.24
CA ALA A 181 -6.65 -9.88 -9.00
C ALA A 181 -6.26 -8.74 -9.95
N PHE A 182 -5.42 -7.80 -9.49
CA PHE A 182 -4.89 -6.74 -10.33
C PHE A 182 -4.04 -7.27 -11.49
N LEU A 183 -3.15 -8.24 -11.25
CA LEU A 183 -2.36 -8.90 -12.28
C LEU A 183 -3.23 -9.63 -13.30
N SER A 184 -4.28 -10.33 -12.83
CA SER A 184 -5.27 -10.95 -13.68
C SER A 184 -5.94 -9.91 -14.59
N ASP A 185 -6.43 -8.80 -14.04
CA ASP A 185 -7.06 -7.71 -14.80
C ASP A 185 -6.15 -7.14 -15.89
N LEU A 186 -4.86 -6.99 -15.60
CA LEU A 186 -3.89 -6.49 -16.58
C LEU A 186 -3.69 -7.45 -17.75
N SER A 187 -3.79 -8.76 -17.50
CA SER A 187 -3.68 -9.81 -18.52
C SER A 187 -4.96 -10.01 -19.34
N THR A 188 -6.12 -9.56 -18.84
CA THR A 188 -7.40 -9.74 -19.53
C THR A 188 -7.62 -8.69 -20.63
N ASP A 189 -8.09 -9.11 -21.80
CA ASP A 189 -8.56 -8.19 -22.84
C ASP A 189 -9.98 -7.68 -22.53
N SER A 190 -10.10 -6.38 -22.24
CA SER A 190 -11.39 -5.73 -21.95
C SER A 190 -12.38 -5.74 -23.12
N ARG A 191 -11.94 -6.06 -24.34
CA ARG A 191 -12.82 -6.12 -25.53
C ARG A 191 -13.68 -7.37 -25.55
N ILE A 192 -13.17 -8.46 -24.99
CA ILE A 192 -13.84 -9.77 -24.96
C ILE A 192 -14.57 -10.03 -23.64
N GLU A 193 -14.42 -9.16 -22.64
CA GLU A 193 -15.11 -9.27 -21.36
C GLU A 193 -16.59 -8.90 -21.49
N PRO A 194 -17.53 -9.87 -21.35
CA PRO A 194 -18.96 -9.61 -21.46
C PRO A 194 -19.51 -8.83 -20.26
N GLU A 195 -18.94 -9.00 -19.07
CA GLU A 195 -19.48 -8.39 -17.86
C GLU A 195 -19.07 -6.92 -17.75
N LYS A 196 -20.06 -6.02 -17.73
CA LYS A 196 -19.83 -4.56 -17.74
C LYS A 196 -19.00 -4.07 -16.56
N GLU A 197 -19.22 -4.61 -15.36
CA GLU A 197 -18.48 -4.20 -14.17
C GLU A 197 -17.05 -4.72 -14.19
N LYS A 198 -16.84 -6.01 -14.54
CA LYS A 198 -15.49 -6.55 -14.74
C LYS A 198 -14.71 -5.78 -15.79
N LYS A 199 -15.35 -5.41 -16.91
CA LYS A 199 -14.75 -4.58 -17.96
C LYS A 199 -14.30 -3.21 -17.44
N LYS A 200 -15.09 -2.55 -16.59
CA LYS A 200 -14.69 -1.28 -15.96
C LYS A 200 -13.48 -1.47 -15.06
N THR A 201 -13.44 -2.55 -14.27
CA THR A 201 -12.30 -2.88 -13.39
C THR A 201 -11.02 -3.11 -14.20
N ILE A 202 -11.08 -3.91 -15.27
CA ILE A 202 -9.96 -4.12 -16.20
C ILE A 202 -9.45 -2.80 -16.76
N LEU A 203 -10.36 -1.94 -17.25
CA LEU A 203 -9.99 -0.63 -17.81
C LEU A 203 -9.38 0.29 -16.74
N ARG A 204 -9.88 0.25 -15.50
CA ARG A 204 -9.30 0.99 -14.36
C ARG A 204 -7.88 0.51 -14.06
N SER A 205 -7.67 -0.81 -14.02
CA SER A 205 -6.36 -1.42 -13.78
C SER A 205 -5.35 -1.03 -14.85
N LYS A 206 -5.73 -1.12 -16.13
CA LYS A 206 -4.89 -0.67 -17.27
C LYS A 206 -4.60 0.83 -17.25
N ARG A 207 -5.58 1.67 -16.88
CA ARG A 207 -5.35 3.13 -16.72
C ARG A 207 -4.35 3.39 -15.60
N LYS A 208 -4.44 2.67 -14.48
CA LYS A 208 -3.50 2.80 -13.37
C LYS A 208 -2.09 2.39 -13.78
N GLN A 209 -1.92 1.26 -14.48
CA GLN A 209 -0.63 0.86 -15.05
C GLN A 209 -0.04 1.93 -15.97
N ASN A 210 -0.85 2.45 -16.90
CA ASN A 210 -0.39 3.49 -17.82
C ASN A 210 0.02 4.78 -17.10
N TYR A 211 -0.70 5.16 -16.03
CA TYR A 211 -0.36 6.32 -15.20
C TYR A 211 0.99 6.13 -14.50
N MET A 212 1.20 4.98 -13.85
CA MET A 212 2.45 4.65 -13.16
C MET A 212 3.63 4.58 -14.14
N SER A 213 3.47 3.90 -15.28
CA SER A 213 4.50 3.81 -16.33
C SER A 213 4.83 5.17 -16.94
N ALA A 214 3.84 6.05 -17.12
CA ALA A 214 4.07 7.40 -17.63
C ALA A 214 4.88 8.25 -16.64
N PHE A 215 4.60 8.14 -15.33
CA PHE A 215 5.43 8.76 -14.30
C PHE A 215 6.84 8.17 -14.28
N PHE A 216 6.99 6.85 -14.37
CA PHE A 216 8.31 6.22 -14.38
C PHE A 216 9.18 6.72 -15.53
N SER A 217 8.63 6.73 -16.74
CA SER A 217 9.34 7.25 -17.91
C SER A 217 9.67 8.74 -17.76
N LEU A 218 8.78 9.52 -17.16
CA LEU A 218 8.99 10.96 -17.00
C LEU A 218 10.05 11.28 -15.94
N ILE A 219 9.98 10.65 -14.78
CA ILE A 219 10.92 10.89 -13.69
C ILE A 219 12.32 10.43 -14.10
N ASN A 220 12.45 9.22 -14.65
CA ASN A 220 13.76 8.65 -14.96
C ASN A 220 14.42 9.24 -16.20
N ASN A 221 13.65 9.75 -17.17
CA ASN A 221 14.23 10.22 -18.44
C ASN A 221 14.13 11.72 -18.66
N LYS A 222 13.29 12.45 -17.91
CA LYS A 222 13.02 13.87 -18.16
C LYS A 222 13.22 14.76 -16.95
N VAL A 223 13.37 14.23 -15.74
CA VAL A 223 13.67 15.06 -14.56
C VAL A 223 15.19 15.15 -14.38
N ASP A 224 15.67 16.38 -14.30
CA ASP A 224 17.09 16.68 -14.22
C ASP A 224 17.58 16.45 -12.79
N ASN A 225 18.78 15.91 -12.64
CA ASN A 225 19.47 15.72 -11.36
C ASN A 225 18.68 14.91 -10.32
N ILE A 226 17.82 13.98 -10.75
CA ILE A 226 17.19 13.03 -9.85
C ILE A 226 18.28 12.11 -9.28
N VAL A 227 18.37 12.01 -7.95
CA VAL A 227 19.36 11.16 -7.28
C VAL A 227 18.75 9.80 -6.98
N ASN A 228 17.54 9.80 -6.43
CA ASN A 228 16.79 8.59 -6.13
C ASN A 228 15.38 8.69 -6.72
N SER A 229 14.94 7.61 -7.36
CA SER A 229 13.57 7.47 -7.82
C SER A 229 13.05 6.07 -7.58
N GLU A 230 11.83 5.97 -7.04
CA GLU A 230 11.15 4.69 -6.90
C GLU A 230 9.69 4.85 -7.32
N ILE A 231 9.27 4.08 -8.31
CA ILE A 231 7.86 3.98 -8.68
C ILE A 231 7.51 2.50 -8.62
N ALA A 232 6.58 2.16 -7.74
CA ALA A 232 6.32 0.78 -7.40
C ALA A 232 4.85 0.54 -7.05
N TYR A 233 4.45 -0.72 -7.18
CA TYR A 233 3.27 -1.23 -6.51
C TYR A 233 3.67 -1.81 -5.15
N ALA A 234 2.95 -1.47 -4.08
CA ALA A 234 3.15 -2.06 -2.76
C ALA A 234 2.01 -3.05 -2.47
N THR A 235 2.33 -4.21 -1.90
CA THR A 235 1.34 -5.22 -1.54
C THR A 235 1.75 -5.99 -0.29
N LEU A 236 0.76 -6.47 0.48
CA LEU A 236 0.97 -7.43 1.56
C LEU A 236 1.01 -8.89 1.08
N ALA A 237 0.89 -9.12 -0.23
CA ALA A 237 1.11 -10.45 -0.78
C ALA A 237 2.59 -10.85 -0.58
N PRO A 238 2.87 -12.04 -0.05
CA PRO A 238 4.23 -12.55 0.04
C PRO A 238 4.76 -12.87 -1.36
N GLN A 239 6.08 -12.90 -1.48
CA GLN A 239 6.75 -13.12 -2.77
C GLN A 239 6.36 -14.45 -3.44
N CYS A 240 6.11 -15.48 -2.65
CA CYS A 240 5.67 -16.80 -3.13
C CYS A 240 4.31 -16.73 -3.87
N ASP A 241 3.42 -15.83 -3.45
CA ASP A 241 2.08 -15.69 -4.04
C ASP A 241 2.08 -14.88 -5.34
N LEU A 242 3.23 -14.33 -5.73
CA LEU A 242 3.44 -13.68 -7.02
C LEU A 242 4.07 -14.61 -8.07
N PHE A 243 4.13 -15.91 -7.80
CA PHE A 243 4.57 -16.91 -8.77
C PHE A 243 3.43 -17.27 -9.74
N ILE A 244 3.45 -16.69 -10.93
CA ILE A 244 2.39 -16.88 -11.95
C ILE A 244 2.99 -17.55 -13.17
N LYS A 245 2.44 -18.73 -13.54
CA LYS A 245 2.85 -19.52 -14.71
C LYS A 245 4.35 -19.86 -14.71
N GLY A 246 4.89 -20.32 -13.59
CA GLY A 246 6.29 -20.75 -13.50
C GLY A 246 7.30 -19.61 -13.36
N GLN A 247 6.85 -18.35 -13.24
CA GLN A 247 7.72 -17.19 -13.14
C GLN A 247 7.33 -16.30 -11.97
N ASN A 248 8.36 -15.87 -11.24
CA ASN A 248 8.17 -14.92 -10.16
C ASN A 248 7.93 -13.51 -10.73
N ARG A 249 6.76 -12.93 -10.44
CA ARG A 249 6.38 -11.59 -10.88
C ARG A 249 6.89 -10.55 -9.88
N ASN A 250 8.10 -10.04 -10.13
CA ASN A 250 8.68 -8.95 -9.33
C ASN A 250 8.39 -7.56 -9.91
N SER A 251 7.73 -7.50 -11.08
CA SER A 251 7.42 -6.25 -11.77
C SER A 251 6.18 -6.35 -12.67
N ILE A 252 5.63 -5.19 -12.97
CA ILE A 252 4.57 -4.94 -13.94
C ILE A 252 5.12 -3.97 -14.99
N GLY A 253 5.66 -4.49 -16.08
CA GLY A 253 6.43 -3.69 -17.03
C GLY A 253 7.72 -3.17 -16.37
N CYS A 254 7.93 -1.86 -16.40
CA CYS A 254 9.09 -1.22 -15.74
C CYS A 254 8.88 -0.91 -14.24
N ILE A 255 7.68 -1.16 -13.71
CA ILE A 255 7.32 -0.82 -12.33
C ILE A 255 7.55 -2.03 -11.43
N LYS A 256 8.32 -1.88 -10.35
CA LYS A 256 8.57 -2.96 -9.39
C LYS A 256 7.33 -3.26 -8.55
N ILE A 257 7.25 -4.48 -8.03
CA ILE A 257 6.33 -4.86 -6.96
C ILE A 257 7.12 -5.00 -5.67
N LEU A 258 6.69 -4.31 -4.62
CA LEU A 258 7.20 -4.38 -3.26
C LEU A 258 6.24 -5.26 -2.48
N THR A 259 6.74 -6.41 -2.04
CA THR A 259 5.96 -7.46 -1.36
C THR A 259 5.93 -7.24 0.14
N ARG A 260 5.23 -8.13 0.85
CA ARG A 260 5.19 -8.14 2.32
C ARG A 260 6.59 -8.07 2.93
N GLU A 261 7.53 -8.87 2.42
CA GLU A 261 8.90 -8.94 2.92
C GLU A 261 9.67 -7.61 2.77
N ASN A 262 9.35 -6.82 1.74
CA ASN A 262 9.88 -5.46 1.62
C ASN A 262 9.24 -4.52 2.64
N LEU A 263 7.92 -4.63 2.84
CA LEU A 263 7.16 -3.82 3.79
C LEU A 263 7.46 -4.16 5.25
N SER A 264 7.92 -5.37 5.56
CA SER A 264 8.43 -5.76 6.89
C SER A 264 9.54 -4.83 7.40
N GLN A 265 10.35 -4.28 6.48
CA GLN A 265 11.39 -3.31 6.81
C GLN A 265 10.84 -1.97 7.34
N ALA A 266 9.55 -1.70 7.15
CA ALA A 266 8.88 -0.52 7.70
C ALA A 266 8.93 -0.50 9.24
N PHE A 267 8.99 -1.66 9.89
CA PHE A 267 9.07 -1.76 11.34
C PHE A 267 10.29 -1.03 11.92
N LEU A 268 11.40 -1.00 11.18
CA LEU A 268 12.60 -0.27 11.62
C LEU A 268 12.41 1.25 11.70
N ASN A 269 11.32 1.77 11.11
CA ASN A 269 10.99 3.19 11.08
C ASN A 269 9.76 3.54 11.96
N LEU A 270 9.20 2.56 12.69
CA LEU A 270 8.04 2.72 13.59
C LEU A 270 8.44 3.21 15.00
#